data_AF-A0A0V0QPY1-F1
#
_entry.id   AF-A0A0V0QPY1-F1
#
_cell.length_a   1.000
_cell.length_b   1.000
_cell.length_c   1.000
_cell.angle_alpha   90.00
_cell.angle_beta   90.00
_cell.angle_gamma   90.00
#
_symmetry.space_group_name_H-M   'P 1'
#
loop_
_entity.id
_entity.type
_entity.pdbx_description
1 polymer ?
#
loop_
_entity_poly.entity_id
_entity_poly.type
_entity_poly.pdbx_seq_one_letter_code
_entity_poly.pdbx_strand_id
1 'polypeptide(L)'
;MKVQGGNFMLNGFIYAKTDFGPPPPGYVPGLGRGAVGFITGNDVGDAIKGGGADDNLNDNQYDNWNGYQGSLFNNGDYDDEDKQADKLNLGGISHDEWEGIPDATDRSIKKVKKERIVPVPDSLIESSRKDMEMSNSINVAEGTQSSMMGNLNDIGTARGTILASKLDKQSEQVDGIRTVDKKGILTELSSVKQISEAEVGDYDRVRKIIKSLINKFGWRLQNWRAR
;
A
#
# COMPACT_ATOMS: atom_id res chain seq x y z
N MET A 1 10.99 29.09 37.99
CA MET A 1 10.40 28.70 39.28
C MET A 1 9.09 28.01 38.98
N LYS A 2 8.99 26.75 39.38
CA LYS A 2 7.97 25.77 38.99
C LYS A 2 6.69 26.00 39.82
N VAL A 3 5.58 25.43 39.35
CA VAL A 3 4.31 25.13 40.06
C VAL A 3 3.43 26.34 40.42
N GLN A 4 2.10 26.39 40.29
CA GLN A 4 1.04 25.38 40.11
C GLN A 4 -0.09 25.94 39.23
N GLY A 5 -0.64 25.07 38.38
CA GLY A 5 -2.01 25.21 37.90
C GLY A 5 -2.95 25.20 39.10
N GLY A 6 -3.74 26.27 39.22
CA GLY A 6 -4.80 26.37 40.21
C GLY A 6 -6.04 26.86 39.49
N ASN A 7 -7.08 26.03 39.49
CA ASN A 7 -8.40 26.45 39.07
C ASN A 7 -8.88 27.59 39.99
N PHE A 8 -9.58 28.56 39.42
CA PHE A 8 -10.11 29.69 40.17
C PHE A 8 -11.60 29.46 40.45
N MET A 9 -12.02 29.72 41.69
CA MET A 9 -13.40 29.55 42.14
C MET A 9 -14.14 30.88 42.02
N LEU A 10 -15.20 30.93 41.22
CA LEU A 10 -16.16 32.03 41.18
C LEU A 10 -17.57 31.47 41.39
N ASN A 11 -18.27 31.97 42.41
CA ASN A 11 -19.64 31.57 42.76
C ASN A 11 -19.85 30.04 42.83
N GLY A 12 -18.88 29.31 43.36
CA GLY A 12 -18.98 27.86 43.56
C GLY A 12 -18.68 26.99 42.33
N PHE A 13 -18.32 27.59 41.19
CA PHE A 13 -17.88 26.88 39.99
C PHE A 13 -16.37 27.00 39.78
N ILE A 14 -15.76 25.88 39.39
CA ILE A 14 -14.33 25.73 39.16
C ILE A 14 -14.03 26.06 37.70
N TYR A 15 -13.28 27.13 37.43
CA TYR A 15 -12.89 27.52 36.08
C TYR A 15 -11.40 27.25 35.84
N ALA A 16 -11.09 26.70 34.66
CA ALA A 16 -9.72 26.55 34.17
C ALA A 16 -9.12 27.94 33.86
N LYS A 17 -7.84 28.13 34.19
CA LYS A 17 -7.14 29.40 33.98
C LYS A 17 -6.88 29.58 32.48
N THR A 18 -7.60 30.50 31.84
CA THR A 18 -7.35 30.91 30.45
C THR A 18 -6.46 32.16 30.42
N ASP A 19 -5.63 32.30 29.39
CA ASP A 19 -4.74 33.47 29.21
C ASP A 19 -5.51 34.79 28.97
N PHE A 20 -6.84 34.71 28.84
CA PHE A 20 -7.74 35.82 28.52
C PHE A 20 -8.58 36.31 29.71
N GLY A 21 -8.32 35.82 30.94
CA GLY A 21 -9.04 36.23 32.15
C GLY A 21 -10.43 35.60 32.30
N PRO A 22 -11.05 35.68 33.51
CA PRO A 22 -12.34 35.05 33.76
C PRO A 22 -13.46 35.72 32.94
N PRO A 23 -14.45 34.96 32.46
CA PRO A 23 -15.58 35.52 31.72
C PRO A 23 -16.39 36.50 32.60
N PRO A 24 -16.99 37.56 32.02
CA PRO A 24 -17.82 38.48 32.76
C PRO A 24 -18.99 37.78 33.50
N PRO A 25 -19.35 38.23 34.71
CA PRO A 25 -20.42 37.61 35.50
C PRO A 25 -21.76 37.68 34.77
N GLY A 26 -22.42 36.52 34.62
CA GLY A 26 -23.70 36.39 33.90
C GLY A 26 -23.59 36.09 32.40
N TYR A 27 -22.39 35.90 31.86
CA TYR A 27 -22.20 35.51 30.46
C TYR A 27 -22.68 34.07 30.21
N VAL A 28 -23.79 33.94 29.49
CA VAL A 28 -24.26 32.67 28.92
C VAL A 28 -23.82 32.63 27.44
N PRO A 29 -23.01 31.65 27.03
CA PRO A 29 -22.56 31.53 25.63
C PRO A 29 -23.77 31.47 24.69
N GLY A 30 -23.75 32.29 23.63
CA GLY A 30 -24.84 32.38 22.63
C GLY A 30 -26.03 33.28 23.03
N LEU A 31 -26.38 33.36 24.31
CA LEU A 31 -27.59 34.07 24.76
C LEU A 31 -27.45 35.61 24.67
N GLY A 32 -26.27 36.15 24.98
CA GLY A 32 -25.98 37.60 24.93
C GLY A 32 -25.94 38.21 23.51
N ARG A 33 -26.05 37.38 22.46
CA ARG A 33 -26.13 37.82 21.05
C ARG A 33 -27.53 37.63 20.43
N GLY A 34 -28.53 37.25 21.22
CA GLY A 34 -29.91 37.06 20.75
C GLY A 34 -30.13 35.76 19.97
N ALA A 35 -29.25 34.77 20.10
CA ALA A 35 -29.46 33.45 19.51
C ALA A 35 -30.51 32.66 20.32
N VAL A 36 -31.76 32.71 19.87
CA VAL A 36 -32.80 31.73 20.22
C VAL A 36 -32.88 30.73 19.06
N GLY A 37 -32.74 29.44 19.37
CA GLY A 37 -32.66 28.37 18.37
C GLY A 37 -33.94 28.29 17.51
N PHE A 38 -33.78 28.38 16.20
CA PHE A 38 -34.86 28.07 15.26
C PHE A 38 -34.97 26.56 15.14
N ILE A 39 -36.00 26.00 15.79
CA ILE A 39 -36.32 24.57 15.71
C ILE A 39 -36.80 24.27 14.28
N THR A 40 -35.88 23.97 13.38
CA THR A 40 -36.18 23.33 12.09
C THR A 40 -36.10 21.83 12.31
N GLY A 41 -36.74 21.01 11.46
CA GLY A 41 -36.85 19.54 11.66
C GLY A 41 -35.54 18.76 11.85
N ASN A 42 -34.38 19.43 11.72
CA ASN A 42 -33.04 18.91 11.99
C ASN A 42 -32.43 19.37 13.34
N ASP A 43 -33.06 20.29 14.08
CA ASP A 43 -32.60 20.80 15.40
C ASP A 43 -33.15 19.98 16.59
N VAL A 44 -34.10 19.07 16.34
CA VAL A 44 -34.46 17.98 17.27
C VAL A 44 -33.46 16.82 17.13
N GLY A 45 -32.18 17.14 16.95
CA GLY A 45 -31.10 16.17 16.73
C GLY A 45 -30.19 15.98 17.93
N ASP A 46 -30.02 17.00 18.77
CA ASP A 46 -29.01 16.94 19.86
C ASP A 46 -29.35 17.74 21.13
N ALA A 47 -30.42 18.55 21.14
CA ALA A 47 -30.81 19.30 22.34
C ALA A 47 -31.48 18.43 23.44
N ILE A 48 -31.64 17.12 23.20
CA ILE A 48 -32.11 16.12 24.19
C ILE A 48 -31.12 14.93 24.22
N LYS A 49 -29.84 15.18 24.49
CA LYS A 49 -28.95 14.12 24.95
C LYS A 49 -28.26 14.58 26.22
N GLY A 50 -28.72 14.02 27.34
CA GLY A 50 -27.89 13.95 28.53
C GLY A 50 -26.62 13.17 28.18
N GLY A 51 -25.48 13.73 28.57
CA GLY A 51 -24.18 13.09 28.76
C GLY A 51 -23.84 11.91 27.82
N GLY A 52 -23.11 12.20 26.75
CA GLY A 52 -22.41 11.20 25.94
C GLY A 52 -21.54 11.93 24.92
N ALA A 53 -20.32 11.45 24.73
CA ALA A 53 -19.28 12.03 23.88
C ALA A 53 -19.82 12.65 22.57
N ASP A 54 -19.36 13.86 22.27
CA ASP A 54 -19.74 14.63 21.08
C ASP A 54 -19.23 13.95 19.80
N ASP A 55 -19.95 12.94 19.31
CA ASP A 55 -19.68 12.29 18.03
C ASP A 55 -20.09 13.25 16.90
N ASN A 56 -19.23 14.22 16.59
CA ASN A 56 -19.43 15.16 15.50
C ASN A 56 -19.27 14.47 14.14
N LEU A 57 -20.34 13.82 13.68
CA LEU A 57 -20.44 13.09 12.41
C LEU A 57 -20.64 14.02 11.19
N ASN A 58 -20.08 15.23 11.21
CA ASN A 58 -20.14 16.13 10.07
C ASN A 58 -19.15 15.67 8.98
N ASP A 59 -19.51 15.81 7.71
CA ASP A 59 -18.65 15.52 6.55
C ASP A 59 -17.33 16.32 6.58
N ASN A 60 -17.32 17.51 7.20
CA ASN A 60 -16.09 18.28 7.41
C ASN A 60 -15.10 17.61 8.38
N GLN A 61 -15.57 16.63 9.16
CA GLN A 61 -14.76 15.82 10.05
C GLN A 61 -14.35 14.47 9.41
N TYR A 62 -14.85 14.16 8.20
CA TYR A 62 -14.56 12.90 7.51
C TYR A 62 -13.47 13.06 6.45
N ASP A 63 -12.39 12.30 6.59
CA ASP A 63 -11.36 12.15 5.56
C ASP A 63 -11.46 10.77 4.89
N ASN A 64 -11.35 10.71 3.57
CA ASN A 64 -11.43 9.44 2.80
C ASN A 64 -10.36 8.40 3.20
N TRP A 65 -9.26 8.85 3.82
CA TRP A 65 -8.16 7.97 4.23
C TRP A 65 -8.26 7.55 5.70
N ASN A 66 -8.63 8.47 6.61
CA ASN A 66 -8.61 8.23 8.05
C ASN A 66 -10.01 8.13 8.68
N GLY A 67 -11.08 8.30 7.91
CA GLY A 67 -12.45 8.31 8.40
C GLY A 67 -12.79 9.56 9.21
N TYR A 68 -13.67 9.44 10.21
CA TYR A 68 -14.03 10.55 11.09
C TYR A 68 -12.89 10.88 12.05
N GLN A 69 -12.49 12.14 12.06
CA GLN A 69 -11.44 12.67 12.94
C GLN A 69 -11.99 12.79 14.38
N GLY A 70 -11.79 11.74 15.17
CA GLY A 70 -12.18 11.66 16.58
C GLY A 70 -11.41 10.57 17.31
N SER A 71 -10.91 10.86 18.52
CA SER A 71 -10.16 9.90 19.31
C SER A 71 -11.12 8.99 20.07
N LEU A 72 -11.31 7.76 19.59
CA LEU A 72 -12.28 6.79 20.13
C LEU A 72 -11.95 6.29 21.54
N PHE A 73 -10.70 6.43 21.97
CA PHE A 73 -10.18 5.78 23.18
C PHE A 73 -10.06 6.74 24.39
N ASN A 74 -10.43 8.00 24.25
CA ASN A 74 -10.30 9.00 25.32
C ASN A 74 -11.25 8.77 26.51
N ASN A 75 -12.29 7.95 26.36
CA ASN A 75 -13.32 7.73 27.38
C ASN A 75 -13.13 6.43 28.19
N GLY A 76 -12.04 5.70 27.98
CA GLY A 76 -11.71 4.47 28.72
C GLY A 76 -10.97 4.76 30.04
N ASP A 77 -10.88 3.73 30.90
CA ASP A 77 -10.03 3.77 32.08
C ASP A 77 -8.57 3.87 31.64
N TYR A 78 -7.94 5.02 31.91
CA TYR A 78 -6.56 5.30 31.54
C TYR A 78 -5.67 5.20 32.78
N ASP A 79 -4.97 4.08 32.91
CA ASP A 79 -4.23 3.73 34.12
C ASP A 79 -2.78 4.24 34.10
N ASP A 80 -2.01 3.90 35.13
CA ASP A 80 -0.62 4.33 35.22
C ASP A 80 0.32 3.52 34.31
N GLU A 81 -0.10 2.34 33.85
CA GLU A 81 0.63 1.53 32.86
C GLU A 81 0.48 2.17 31.47
N ASP A 82 -0.73 2.61 31.11
CA ASP A 82 -1.01 3.34 29.86
C ASP A 82 -0.18 4.63 29.77
N LYS A 83 -0.16 5.41 30.85
CA LYS A 83 0.68 6.63 30.96
C LYS A 83 2.16 6.34 30.79
N GLN A 84 2.63 5.20 31.27
CA GLN A 84 4.03 4.82 31.15
C GLN A 84 4.34 4.39 29.72
N ALA A 85 3.46 3.59 29.09
CA ALA A 85 3.62 3.17 27.70
C ALA A 85 3.73 4.36 26.73
N ASP A 86 2.83 5.35 26.86
CA ASP A 86 2.85 6.56 26.03
C ASP A 86 4.12 7.40 26.26
N LYS A 87 4.62 7.43 27.51
CA LYS A 87 5.87 8.12 27.85
C LYS A 87 7.11 7.37 27.39
N LEU A 88 7.10 6.03 27.35
CA LEU A 88 8.25 5.21 26.96
C LEU A 88 8.60 5.38 25.48
N ASN A 89 7.60 5.57 24.61
CA ASN A 89 7.82 5.88 23.19
C ASN A 89 8.52 7.22 22.95
N LEU A 90 8.50 8.14 23.93
CA LEU A 90 9.15 9.46 23.86
C LEU A 90 10.33 9.60 24.83
N GLY A 91 10.41 8.72 25.84
CA GLY A 91 11.35 8.79 26.96
C GLY A 91 12.76 8.28 26.65
N GLY A 92 12.96 7.69 25.47
CA GLY A 92 14.28 7.34 24.96
C GLY A 92 15.07 8.53 24.40
N ILE A 93 14.41 9.64 24.08
CA ILE A 93 15.04 10.84 23.54
C ILE A 93 15.44 11.76 24.70
N SER A 94 16.75 11.92 24.90
CA SER A 94 17.31 12.74 25.98
C SER A 94 17.06 14.23 25.74
N HIS A 95 17.08 15.03 26.81
CA HIS A 95 16.90 16.49 26.70
C HIS A 95 17.94 17.14 25.77
N ASP A 96 19.16 16.62 25.73
CA ASP A 96 20.22 17.09 24.82
C ASP A 96 19.87 16.80 23.34
N GLU A 97 19.16 15.70 23.06
CA GLU A 97 18.64 15.39 21.71
C GLU A 97 17.43 16.28 21.35
N TRP A 98 16.67 16.74 22.34
CA TRP A 98 15.63 17.76 22.18
C TRP A 98 16.21 19.15 21.89
N GLU A 99 17.31 19.53 22.54
CA GLU A 99 18.00 20.80 22.30
C GLU A 99 18.75 20.81 20.95
N GLY A 100 19.11 19.64 20.45
CA GLY A 100 19.74 19.45 19.13
C GLY A 100 18.76 19.44 17.96
N ILE A 101 17.45 19.58 18.19
CA ILE A 101 16.48 19.70 17.09
C ILE A 101 16.85 20.96 16.29
N PRO A 102 17.06 20.85 14.97
CA PRO A 102 17.30 22.02 14.16
C PRO A 102 16.09 22.95 14.27
N ASP A 103 16.34 24.21 14.64
CA ASP A 103 15.32 25.26 14.60
C ASP A 103 14.66 25.24 13.21
N ALA A 104 13.36 25.53 13.17
CA ALA A 104 12.51 25.44 11.98
C ALA A 104 12.88 26.52 10.95
N THR A 105 14.12 26.46 10.47
CA THR A 105 14.64 27.17 9.33
C THR A 105 14.04 26.51 8.10
N ASP A 106 12.90 27.06 7.73
CA ASP A 106 12.24 27.04 6.43
C ASP A 106 12.85 26.06 5.40
N ARG A 107 12.57 24.76 5.58
CA ARG A 107 12.83 23.75 4.54
C ARG A 107 11.89 23.90 3.35
N SER A 108 10.93 24.83 3.41
CA SER A 108 10.33 25.38 2.21
C SER A 108 11.27 26.45 1.69
N ILE A 109 12.28 26.05 0.92
CA ILE A 109 12.68 26.93 -0.16
C ILE A 109 11.38 27.20 -0.91
N LYS A 110 10.80 28.39 -0.74
CA LYS A 110 9.75 28.90 -1.61
C LYS A 110 10.39 29.01 -2.98
N LYS A 111 10.52 27.87 -3.66
CA LYS A 111 10.96 27.79 -5.03
C LYS A 111 9.86 28.50 -5.79
N VAL A 112 10.05 29.78 -6.06
CA VAL A 112 9.29 30.45 -7.11
C VAL A 112 9.46 29.55 -8.33
N LYS A 113 8.36 28.91 -8.73
CA LYS A 113 8.34 27.94 -9.82
C LYS A 113 8.81 28.71 -11.05
N LYS A 114 10.06 28.52 -11.48
CA LYS A 114 10.50 29.02 -12.79
C LYS A 114 9.71 28.24 -13.82
N GLU A 115 8.65 28.86 -14.34
CA GLU A 115 7.89 28.34 -15.47
C GLU A 115 8.80 28.39 -16.69
N ARG A 116 9.53 27.31 -16.92
CA ARG A 116 10.24 27.09 -18.17
C ARG A 116 9.21 26.53 -19.14
N ILE A 117 8.61 27.41 -19.94
CA ILE A 117 7.75 27.03 -21.05
C ILE A 117 8.66 26.33 -22.08
N VAL A 118 8.64 25.00 -22.07
CA VAL A 118 9.20 24.19 -23.15
C VAL A 118 8.12 24.00 -24.21
N PRO A 119 8.47 23.98 -25.51
CA PRO A 119 7.50 23.60 -26.53
C PRO A 119 6.92 22.22 -26.17
N VAL A 120 5.61 22.09 -26.34
CA VAL A 120 4.89 20.84 -26.10
C VAL A 120 5.50 19.77 -27.03
N PRO A 121 5.95 18.61 -26.51
CA PRO A 121 6.45 17.53 -27.37
C PRO A 121 5.31 16.95 -28.21
N ASP A 122 5.60 16.60 -29.46
CA ASP A 122 4.62 16.04 -30.42
C ASP A 122 3.94 14.76 -29.92
N SER A 123 4.53 14.05 -28.95
CA SER A 123 3.91 12.88 -28.33
C SER A 123 2.60 13.18 -27.58
N LEU A 124 2.44 14.39 -27.05
CA LEU A 124 1.17 14.84 -26.45
C LEU A 124 0.10 15.08 -27.50
N ILE A 125 0.50 15.52 -28.70
CA ILE A 125 -0.44 15.70 -29.81
C ILE A 125 -0.91 14.34 -30.31
N GLU A 126 -0.02 13.35 -30.37
CA GLU A 126 -0.35 11.98 -30.77
C GLU A 126 -1.26 11.27 -29.77
N SER A 127 -1.03 11.43 -28.46
CA SER A 127 -1.94 10.89 -27.44
C SER A 127 -3.33 11.51 -27.53
N SER A 128 -3.43 12.83 -27.70
CA SER A 128 -4.73 13.50 -27.85
C SER A 128 -5.44 13.12 -29.16
N ARG A 129 -4.69 12.82 -30.24
CA ARG A 129 -5.27 12.26 -31.47
C ARG A 129 -5.85 10.87 -31.23
N LYS A 130 -5.15 10.02 -30.49
CA LYS A 130 -5.60 8.69 -30.11
C LYS A 130 -6.83 8.71 -29.19
N ASP A 131 -6.91 9.68 -28.29
CA ASP A 131 -8.09 9.87 -27.42
C ASP A 131 -9.30 10.42 -28.18
N MET A 132 -9.07 11.24 -29.22
CA MET A 132 -10.13 11.73 -30.12
C MET A 132 -10.53 10.72 -31.20
N GLU A 133 -9.74 9.66 -31.43
CA GLU A 133 -10.20 8.49 -32.18
C GLU A 133 -11.27 7.75 -31.36
N MET A 134 -12.51 8.23 -31.42
CA MET A 134 -13.67 7.45 -31.04
C MET A 134 -13.70 6.17 -31.87
N SER A 135 -13.40 5.05 -31.23
CA SER A 135 -13.65 3.72 -31.79
C SER A 135 -15.15 3.56 -32.02
N ASN A 136 -15.55 3.26 -33.27
CA ASN A 136 -16.95 3.04 -33.66
C ASN A 136 -17.55 1.73 -33.07
N SER A 137 -16.90 1.10 -32.11
CA SER A 137 -17.42 -0.06 -31.38
C SER A 137 -17.68 0.35 -29.94
N ILE A 138 -18.95 0.62 -29.63
CA ILE A 138 -19.43 0.83 -28.27
C ILE A 138 -19.20 -0.48 -27.49
N ASN A 139 -18.19 -0.51 -26.62
CA ASN A 139 -18.15 -1.49 -25.53
C ASN A 139 -19.05 -0.96 -24.42
N VAL A 140 -20.25 -1.55 -24.30
CA VAL A 140 -21.16 -1.36 -23.16
C VAL A 140 -20.66 -2.20 -21.98
N ALA A 141 -19.49 -1.83 -21.46
CA ALA A 141 -19.02 -2.33 -20.19
C ALA A 141 -18.27 -1.19 -19.52
N GLU A 142 -18.79 -0.78 -18.36
CA GLU A 142 -18.14 0.11 -17.41
C GLU A 142 -18.39 1.61 -17.61
N GLY A 143 -19.31 2.11 -16.78
CA GLY A 143 -19.66 3.52 -16.70
C GLY A 143 -18.55 4.37 -16.09
N THR A 144 -18.47 5.58 -16.61
CA THR A 144 -18.35 6.83 -15.86
C THR A 144 -17.12 6.98 -14.94
N GLN A 145 -16.11 7.64 -15.50
CA GLN A 145 -15.27 8.67 -14.88
C GLN A 145 -14.86 8.45 -13.42
N SER A 146 -13.63 7.96 -13.22
CA SER A 146 -12.87 8.38 -12.05
C SER A 146 -11.36 8.34 -12.31
N SER A 147 -10.75 9.50 -12.06
CA SER A 147 -9.33 9.71 -11.78
C SER A 147 -8.35 9.64 -12.95
N MET A 148 -7.84 10.83 -13.30
CA MET A 148 -6.49 11.04 -13.80
C MET A 148 -5.43 10.54 -12.80
N MET A 149 -5.40 9.25 -12.53
CA MET A 149 -4.32 8.57 -11.85
C MET A 149 -3.83 7.52 -12.84
N GLY A 150 -3.02 7.97 -13.80
CA GLY A 150 -2.33 7.06 -14.72
C GLY A 150 -1.70 5.94 -13.91
N ASN A 151 -2.17 4.72 -14.12
CA ASN A 151 -1.86 3.57 -13.28
C ASN A 151 -0.35 3.49 -13.08
N LEU A 152 0.10 3.53 -11.81
CA LEU A 152 1.51 3.34 -11.45
C LEU A 152 2.05 2.01 -12.02
N ASN A 153 1.14 1.04 -12.23
CA ASN A 153 1.41 -0.24 -12.86
C ASN A 153 1.79 -0.07 -14.35
N ASP A 154 1.18 0.86 -15.09
CA ASP A 154 1.47 1.09 -16.50
C ASP A 154 2.80 1.82 -16.70
N ILE A 155 3.14 2.76 -15.81
CA ILE A 155 4.49 3.38 -15.80
C ILE A 155 5.55 2.42 -15.27
N GLY A 156 5.18 1.51 -14.35
CA GLY A 156 6.04 0.45 -13.85
C GLY A 156 6.39 -0.56 -14.94
N THR A 157 5.40 -1.00 -15.73
CA THR A 157 5.62 -1.87 -16.89
C THR A 157 6.41 -1.14 -17.98
N ALA A 158 6.08 0.12 -18.29
CA ALA A 158 6.83 0.92 -19.26
C ALA A 158 8.30 1.07 -18.87
N ARG A 159 8.60 1.41 -17.60
CA ARG A 159 9.98 1.45 -17.10
C ARG A 159 10.63 0.06 -17.12
N GLY A 160 9.88 -0.99 -16.80
CA GLY A 160 10.33 -2.38 -16.87
C GLY A 160 10.79 -2.77 -18.28
N THR A 161 10.07 -2.36 -19.33
CA THR A 161 10.47 -2.64 -20.71
C THR A 161 11.76 -1.91 -21.11
N ILE A 162 11.94 -0.66 -20.67
CA ILE A 162 13.16 0.11 -20.95
C ILE A 162 14.37 -0.52 -20.24
N LEU A 163 14.19 -0.94 -18.98
CA LEU A 163 15.21 -1.66 -18.24
C LEU A 163 15.53 -3.01 -18.89
N ALA A 164 14.51 -3.74 -19.35
CA ALA A 164 14.70 -4.97 -20.12
C ALA A 164 15.52 -4.71 -21.38
N SER A 165 15.23 -3.66 -22.17
CA SER A 165 16.03 -3.31 -23.35
C SER A 165 17.46 -2.86 -23.03
N LYS A 166 17.68 -2.22 -21.87
CA LYS A 166 19.03 -1.86 -21.42
C LYS A 166 19.82 -3.08 -20.97
N LEU A 167 19.17 -3.97 -20.22
CA LEU A 167 19.74 -5.25 -19.80
C LEU A 167 20.01 -6.15 -21.00
N ASP A 168 19.16 -6.14 -22.02
CA ASP A 168 19.35 -6.90 -23.26
C ASP A 168 20.64 -6.47 -23.97
N LYS A 169 20.84 -5.15 -24.16
CA LYS A 169 22.10 -4.58 -24.69
C LYS A 169 23.32 -4.90 -23.83
N GLN A 170 23.16 -4.95 -22.51
CA GLN A 170 24.25 -5.36 -21.61
C GLN A 170 24.48 -6.88 -21.65
N SER A 171 23.43 -7.67 -21.90
CA SER A 171 23.50 -9.13 -22.01
C SER A 171 24.16 -9.57 -23.31
N GLU A 172 24.01 -8.80 -24.39
CA GLU A 172 24.76 -8.99 -25.65
C GLU A 172 26.28 -8.85 -25.46
N GLN A 173 26.73 -8.15 -24.40
CA GLN A 173 28.14 -8.02 -24.05
C GLN A 173 28.67 -9.21 -23.22
N VAL A 174 27.78 -10.06 -22.71
CA VAL A 174 28.13 -11.21 -21.87
C VAL A 174 28.12 -12.48 -22.72
N ASP A 175 29.31 -12.89 -23.17
CA ASP A 175 29.48 -14.18 -23.83
C ASP A 175 29.35 -15.34 -22.83
N GLY A 176 28.52 -16.34 -23.16
CA GLY A 176 28.38 -17.57 -22.38
C GLY A 176 26.98 -17.88 -21.85
N ILE A 177 25.99 -17.02 -22.09
CA ILE A 177 24.58 -17.32 -21.77
C ILE A 177 24.03 -18.33 -22.78
N ARG A 178 23.80 -19.57 -22.34
CA ARG A 178 23.18 -20.62 -23.16
C ARG A 178 21.66 -20.55 -23.00
N THR A 179 20.96 -20.01 -23.99
CA THR A 179 19.49 -20.09 -24.06
C THR A 179 19.09 -21.45 -24.60
N VAL A 180 18.22 -22.17 -23.90
CA VAL A 180 17.68 -23.44 -24.39
C VAL A 180 16.33 -23.21 -25.04
N ASP A 181 16.13 -23.70 -26.27
CA ASP A 181 14.83 -23.65 -26.93
C ASP A 181 13.87 -24.66 -26.29
N LYS A 182 12.85 -24.13 -25.60
CA LYS A 182 11.82 -24.95 -24.93
C LYS A 182 11.06 -25.84 -25.91
N LYS A 183 10.84 -25.37 -27.14
CA LYS A 183 10.14 -26.14 -28.17
C LYS A 183 11.05 -27.20 -28.75
N GLY A 184 12.32 -26.86 -29.03
CA GLY A 184 13.35 -27.80 -29.41
C GLY A 184 13.49 -28.97 -28.44
N ILE A 185 13.60 -28.69 -27.13
CA ILE A 185 13.67 -29.75 -26.10
C ILE A 185 12.41 -30.64 -26.13
N LEU A 186 11.21 -30.07 -26.29
CA LEU A 186 9.98 -30.85 -26.33
C LEU A 186 9.89 -31.73 -27.59
N THR A 187 10.33 -31.21 -28.75
CA THR A 187 10.43 -31.99 -29.99
C THR A 187 11.45 -33.11 -29.84
N GLU A 188 12.63 -32.82 -29.29
CA GLU A 188 13.66 -33.81 -28.99
C GLU A 188 13.14 -34.88 -28.02
N LEU A 189 12.51 -34.50 -26.91
CA LEU A 189 11.89 -35.42 -25.94
C LEU A 189 10.78 -36.28 -26.53
N SER A 190 10.00 -35.75 -27.48
CA SER A 190 8.97 -36.52 -28.19
C SER A 190 9.56 -37.46 -29.25
N SER A 191 10.72 -37.09 -29.81
CA SER A 191 11.44 -37.90 -30.79
C SER A 191 12.24 -39.03 -30.13
N VAL A 192 12.59 -38.89 -28.85
CA VAL A 192 13.12 -39.99 -28.04
C VAL A 192 12.04 -41.06 -27.98
N LYS A 193 12.31 -42.19 -28.67
CA LYS A 193 11.44 -43.36 -28.72
C LYS A 193 11.06 -43.78 -27.30
N GLN A 194 9.85 -43.43 -26.87
CA GLN A 194 9.28 -43.87 -25.61
C GLN A 194 9.04 -45.38 -25.74
N ILE A 195 9.71 -46.18 -24.90
CA ILE A 195 9.41 -47.61 -24.79
C ILE A 195 8.02 -47.69 -24.15
N SER A 196 7.08 -48.36 -24.81
CA SER A 196 5.73 -48.47 -24.27
C SER A 196 5.74 -49.26 -22.96
N GLU A 197 4.86 -48.93 -22.01
CA GLU A 197 4.83 -49.59 -20.69
C GLU A 197 4.59 -51.11 -20.78
N ALA A 198 3.90 -51.56 -21.83
CA ALA A 198 3.77 -52.98 -22.18
C ALA A 198 5.12 -53.64 -22.50
N GLU A 199 5.98 -52.95 -23.26
CA GLU A 199 7.32 -53.43 -23.58
C GLU A 199 8.23 -53.43 -22.34
N VAL A 200 8.07 -52.48 -21.40
CA VAL A 200 8.86 -52.43 -20.15
C VAL A 200 8.69 -53.72 -19.33
N GLY A 201 7.46 -54.21 -19.19
CA GLY A 201 7.19 -55.48 -18.48
C GLY A 201 7.84 -56.69 -19.16
N ASP A 202 7.87 -56.71 -20.49
CA ASP A 202 8.56 -57.74 -21.27
C ASP A 202 10.08 -57.64 -21.15
N TYR A 203 10.64 -56.42 -21.17
CA TYR A 203 12.06 -56.20 -20.92
C TYR A 203 12.49 -56.72 -19.54
N ASP A 204 11.68 -56.54 -18.50
CA ASP A 204 11.99 -57.07 -17.17
C ASP A 204 11.88 -58.60 -17.10
N ARG A 205 10.91 -59.20 -17.80
CA ARG A 205 10.83 -60.66 -17.94
C ARG A 205 12.04 -61.22 -18.68
N VAL A 206 12.39 -60.66 -19.84
CA VAL A 206 13.56 -61.04 -20.64
C VAL A 206 14.84 -60.85 -19.83
N ARG A 207 14.97 -59.76 -19.08
CA ARG A 207 16.13 -59.49 -18.22
C ARG A 207 16.24 -60.50 -17.08
N LYS A 208 15.13 -60.89 -16.44
CA LYS A 208 15.10 -61.95 -15.42
C LYS A 208 15.51 -63.30 -16.01
N ILE A 209 15.02 -63.64 -17.21
CA ILE A 209 15.38 -64.86 -17.93
C ILE A 209 16.87 -64.85 -18.31
N ILE A 210 17.38 -63.77 -18.89
CA ILE A 210 18.80 -63.67 -19.25
C ILE A 210 19.69 -63.77 -18.01
N LYS A 211 19.32 -63.12 -16.90
CA LYS A 211 20.03 -63.27 -15.61
C LYS A 211 20.02 -64.71 -15.10
N SER A 212 18.88 -65.41 -15.19
CA SER A 212 18.77 -66.80 -14.76
C SER A 212 19.57 -67.76 -15.65
N LEU A 213 19.61 -67.50 -16.96
CA LEU A 213 20.43 -68.21 -17.93
C LEU A 213 21.93 -67.96 -17.70
N ILE A 214 22.34 -66.71 -17.47
CA ILE A 214 23.74 -66.34 -17.15
C ILE A 214 24.20 -67.04 -15.87
N ASN A 215 23.40 -67.02 -14.81
CA ASN A 215 23.73 -67.72 -13.56
C ASN A 215 23.84 -69.25 -13.76
N LYS A 216 23.04 -69.83 -14.66
CA LYS A 216 23.01 -71.28 -14.90
C LYS A 216 24.13 -71.76 -15.82
N PHE A 217 24.45 -71.00 -16.86
CA PHE A 217 25.37 -71.44 -17.93
C PHE A 217 26.75 -70.77 -17.89
N GLY A 218 26.95 -69.73 -17.08
CA GLY A 218 28.25 -69.05 -16.91
C GLY A 218 28.89 -68.60 -18.23
N TRP A 219 30.23 -68.64 -18.29
CA TRP A 219 31.08 -68.23 -19.42
C TRP A 219 30.72 -68.83 -20.80
N ARG A 220 29.90 -69.88 -20.86
CA ARG A 220 29.47 -70.53 -22.13
C ARG A 220 28.55 -69.65 -22.99
N LEU A 221 27.93 -68.61 -22.44
CA LEU A 221 26.98 -67.73 -23.15
C LEU A 221 27.63 -66.54 -23.89
N GLN A 222 28.94 -66.31 -23.75
CA GLN A 222 29.65 -65.20 -24.44
C GLN A 222 29.61 -65.32 -25.97
N ASN A 223 29.41 -66.54 -26.50
CA ASN A 223 29.30 -66.82 -27.94
C ASN A 223 27.86 -66.74 -28.50
N TRP A 224 26.86 -66.40 -27.68
CA TRP A 224 25.44 -66.31 -28.09
C TRP A 224 24.99 -64.87 -28.44
N ARG A 225 25.94 -63.97 -28.71
CA ARG A 225 25.65 -62.60 -29.16
C ARG A 225 24.96 -62.70 -30.52
N ALA A 226 23.65 -62.47 -30.54
CA ALA A 226 22.87 -62.34 -31.76
C ALA A 226 23.55 -61.31 -32.67
N ARG A 227 23.82 -61.71 -33.91
CA ARG A 227 24.11 -60.79 -35.01
C ARG A 227 22.87 -59.96 -35.30
#